data_AF-A0A8C4T3G2-F1
#
_entry.id   AF-A0A8C4T3G2-F1
#
_cell.length_a   1.000
_cell.length_b   1.000
_cell.length_c   1.000
_cell.angle_alpha   90.00
_cell.angle_beta   90.00
_cell.angle_gamma   90.00
#
_symmetry.space_group_name_H-M   'P 1'
#
loop_
_entity.id
_entity.type
_entity.pdbx_description
1 polymer ?
#
loop_
_entity_poly.entity_id
_entity_poly.type
_entity_poly.pdbx_seq_one_letter_code
_entity_poly.pdbx_strand_id
1 'polypeptide(L)'
;MTDQIQSSGQCKLTTPEPEQNLENGSEEDVGACSEAGEAQRYMDHMWRSAGSDIRQPVEEEEFWSKPQPALPSSFPRSPMDGAPGHVGLLSLPWELLLEIISYLPARFILTVLPQVCRTLQALVSDRVTWRLRAQKQLMAAFPLTEDEDFDWPKACSELEEHLSHWSDGKVEHFSLVDGHFATVDTVLLLEEGNLCVSGSRDRNVRMWDLKNLGQPSSEVLLGTLGKERSGTHKGWVWCLASRGNQLCSGSFDSTIKLWDMGSSGALITEVTGKAAVLCLFCLPDVLVAGSYDKKVTVYDPRAANPLVKSLRLHNKAVLCLAADDQYIISGSDDHTVVVFDRRAGKVLQKMQLSSYLLSFSYQYPQLWAGDNQGMLHTYECQAGLFQPIKKFNVGHSSLITGIHHTLSSLYTCSTDRTIKVHVPSVPPKTLCTLHHWEVVNGLSVSGDILAAASGDMSVEVWRMTT
;
A
#
# COMPACT_ATOMS: atom_id res chain seq x y z
N MET A 1 61.75 58.68 -21.54
CA MET A 1 61.87 59.39 -22.84
C MET A 1 61.77 58.31 -23.90
N THR A 2 60.56 58.01 -24.37
CA THR A 2 59.93 58.56 -25.61
C THR A 2 60.63 57.97 -26.85
N ASP A 3 60.02 57.38 -27.86
CA ASP A 3 58.62 57.30 -28.32
C ASP A 3 58.48 56.13 -29.33
N GLN A 4 57.22 55.85 -29.70
CA GLN A 4 56.71 54.86 -30.66
C GLN A 4 57.22 55.08 -32.12
N ILE A 5 57.05 54.18 -33.12
CA ILE A 5 55.82 53.93 -33.91
C ILE A 5 55.98 52.71 -34.87
N GLN A 6 54.94 51.85 -34.85
CA GLN A 6 54.25 50.99 -35.85
C GLN A 6 54.84 50.56 -37.23
N SER A 7 54.56 49.30 -37.62
CA SER A 7 53.73 48.91 -38.79
C SER A 7 53.59 47.36 -38.87
N SER A 8 52.38 46.81 -38.68
CA SER A 8 51.42 46.30 -39.68
C SER A 8 51.75 44.93 -40.33
N GLY A 9 50.84 43.96 -40.14
CA GLY A 9 50.88 42.65 -40.78
C GLY A 9 49.62 41.84 -40.48
N GLN A 10 48.73 41.78 -41.47
CA GLN A 10 47.34 41.32 -41.40
C GLN A 10 47.17 39.79 -41.25
N CYS A 11 46.18 39.39 -40.46
CA CYS A 11 45.59 38.04 -40.47
C CYS A 11 44.90 37.75 -41.82
N LYS A 12 45.25 36.64 -42.47
CA LYS A 12 44.45 36.01 -43.52
C LYS A 12 43.88 34.70 -43.01
N LEU A 13 42.55 34.61 -43.04
CA LEU A 13 41.79 33.37 -42.90
C LEU A 13 42.16 32.41 -44.03
N THR A 14 42.39 31.13 -43.68
CA THR A 14 42.21 30.00 -44.60
C THR A 14 41.56 28.86 -43.82
N THR A 15 40.45 28.38 -44.37
CA THR A 15 39.67 27.21 -43.95
C THR A 15 40.47 25.91 -44.16
N PRO A 16 40.07 24.83 -43.47
CA PRO A 16 39.97 23.56 -44.16
C PRO A 16 38.59 22.92 -43.98
N GLU A 17 38.12 22.33 -45.08
CA GLU A 17 36.91 21.51 -45.20
C GLU A 17 37.14 20.07 -44.66
N PRO A 18 36.07 19.26 -44.50
CA PRO A 18 35.97 18.24 -43.47
C PRO A 18 36.44 16.86 -43.95
N GLU A 19 37.05 16.09 -43.04
CA GLU A 19 37.22 14.64 -43.21
C GLU A 19 36.13 13.90 -42.43
N GLN A 20 35.55 12.93 -43.15
CA GLN A 20 34.45 12.07 -42.74
C GLN A 20 34.91 10.94 -41.80
N ASN A 21 33.93 10.46 -41.02
CA ASN A 21 33.83 9.15 -40.37
C ASN A 21 34.58 8.96 -39.04
N LEU A 22 33.80 8.92 -37.94
CA LEU A 22 33.43 7.67 -37.27
C LEU A 22 32.26 7.93 -36.32
N GLU A 23 31.07 7.51 -36.78
CA GLU A 23 29.86 7.33 -35.97
C GLU A 23 30.13 6.32 -34.86
N ASN A 24 29.76 6.68 -33.62
CA ASN A 24 29.02 5.86 -32.66
C ASN A 24 29.06 6.54 -31.29
N GLY A 25 28.04 7.35 -31.01
CA GLY A 25 27.82 7.94 -29.69
C GLY A 25 26.59 8.83 -29.69
N SER A 26 25.70 8.60 -28.72
CA SER A 26 24.60 9.48 -28.28
C SER A 26 23.30 9.58 -29.09
N GLU A 27 22.71 8.45 -29.51
CA GLU A 27 21.25 8.41 -29.78
C GLU A 27 20.41 7.88 -28.60
N GLU A 28 21.01 7.18 -27.61
CA GLU A 28 20.22 6.61 -26.49
C GLU A 28 19.86 7.64 -25.39
N ASP A 29 20.72 8.62 -25.10
CA ASP A 29 20.47 9.60 -24.02
C ASP A 29 19.43 10.68 -24.38
N VAL A 30 19.27 11.00 -25.67
CA VAL A 30 18.28 11.99 -26.12
C VAL A 30 16.85 11.41 -26.08
N GLY A 31 16.72 10.10 -26.34
CA GLY A 31 15.44 9.39 -26.28
C GLY A 31 14.92 9.17 -24.86
N ALA A 32 15.80 8.86 -23.89
CA ALA A 32 15.39 8.66 -22.51
C ALA A 32 14.82 9.94 -21.86
N CYS A 33 15.39 11.11 -22.18
CA CYS A 33 14.91 12.41 -21.72
C CYS A 33 13.55 12.78 -22.34
N SER A 34 13.28 12.41 -23.60
CA SER A 34 11.97 12.64 -24.21
C SER A 34 10.91 11.71 -23.63
N GLU A 35 11.23 10.43 -23.41
CA GLU A 35 10.29 9.46 -22.83
C GLU A 35 9.92 9.80 -21.38
N ALA A 36 10.87 10.26 -20.56
CA ALA A 36 10.59 10.70 -19.20
C ALA A 36 9.61 11.89 -19.16
N GLY A 37 9.80 12.88 -20.04
CA GLY A 37 8.90 14.03 -20.16
C GLY A 37 7.50 13.66 -20.67
N GLU A 38 7.41 12.69 -21.58
CA GLU A 38 6.13 12.13 -22.05
C GLU A 38 5.40 11.38 -20.93
N ALA A 39 6.11 10.54 -20.18
CA ALA A 39 5.55 9.83 -19.02
C ALA A 39 5.00 10.82 -17.98
N GLN A 40 5.73 11.90 -17.68
CA GLN A 40 5.27 12.93 -16.72
C GLN A 40 3.98 13.60 -17.20
N ARG A 41 3.94 14.03 -18.46
CA ARG A 41 2.73 14.63 -19.06
C ARG A 41 1.55 13.66 -19.06
N TYR A 42 1.83 12.39 -19.31
CA TYR A 42 0.83 11.32 -19.30
C TYR A 42 0.21 11.15 -17.89
N MET A 43 1.03 11.06 -16.85
CA MET A 43 0.53 10.92 -15.47
C MET A 43 -0.20 12.18 -15.00
N ASP A 44 0.31 13.37 -15.31
CA ASP A 44 -0.37 14.63 -15.00
C ASP A 44 -1.73 14.73 -15.69
N HIS A 45 -1.83 14.30 -16.96
CA HIS A 45 -3.10 14.26 -17.67
C HIS A 45 -4.09 13.29 -17.01
N MET A 46 -3.63 12.09 -16.65
CA MET A 46 -4.44 11.10 -15.96
C MET A 46 -5.04 11.65 -14.67
N TRP A 47 -4.23 12.32 -13.84
CA TRP A 47 -4.67 12.90 -12.57
C TRP A 47 -5.60 14.12 -12.75
N ARG A 48 -5.33 14.97 -13.76
CA ARG A 48 -6.19 16.12 -14.06
C ARG A 48 -7.56 15.71 -14.58
N SER A 49 -7.62 14.66 -15.41
CA SER A 49 -8.90 14.12 -15.91
C SER A 49 -9.77 13.53 -14.80
N ALA A 50 -9.15 13.01 -13.75
CA ALA A 50 -9.85 12.51 -12.59
C ALA A 50 -10.39 13.61 -11.66
N GLY A 51 -9.69 14.74 -11.56
CA GLY A 51 -10.12 15.88 -10.74
C GLY A 51 -11.35 16.61 -11.28
N SER A 52 -11.70 16.44 -12.57
CA SER A 52 -12.87 17.09 -13.18
C SER A 52 -14.20 16.34 -12.99
N ASP A 53 -14.16 15.06 -12.62
CA ASP A 53 -15.33 14.18 -12.48
C ASP A 53 -15.72 13.96 -11.01
N ILE A 54 -15.72 15.02 -10.19
CA ILE A 54 -16.23 14.94 -8.80
C ILE A 54 -17.74 14.77 -8.87
N ARG A 55 -18.21 13.52 -8.84
CA ARG A 55 -19.63 13.19 -8.74
C ARG A 55 -20.12 13.52 -7.33
N GLN A 56 -21.21 14.26 -7.27
CA GLN A 56 -21.92 14.53 -6.03
C GLN A 56 -22.37 13.21 -5.38
N PRO A 57 -22.27 13.08 -4.05
CA PRO A 57 -22.77 11.90 -3.35
C PRO A 57 -24.29 11.80 -3.58
N VAL A 58 -24.73 10.61 -3.95
CA VAL A 58 -26.15 10.26 -4.02
C VAL A 58 -26.65 10.22 -2.58
N GLU A 59 -27.66 11.03 -2.27
CA GLU A 59 -28.38 11.00 -0.99
C GLU A 59 -28.93 9.58 -0.77
N GLU A 60 -28.45 8.90 0.26
CA GLU A 60 -29.06 7.67 0.74
C GLU A 60 -30.36 8.04 1.46
N GLU A 61 -31.49 7.53 0.97
CA GLU A 61 -32.78 7.65 1.63
C GLU A 61 -32.75 6.93 2.99
N GLU A 62 -32.90 7.71 4.06
CA GLU A 62 -33.15 7.21 5.42
C GLU A 62 -34.48 6.45 5.48
N PHE A 63 -34.40 5.13 5.41
CA PHE A 63 -35.52 4.25 5.72
C PHE A 63 -35.17 3.42 6.95
N TRP A 64 -35.66 3.82 8.13
CA TRP A 64 -36.42 3.02 9.09
C TRP A 64 -36.49 3.70 10.46
N SER A 65 -37.71 4.09 10.83
CA SER A 65 -38.12 4.33 12.21
C SER A 65 -38.98 3.15 12.70
N LYS A 66 -38.60 2.54 13.84
CA LYS A 66 -39.44 2.24 15.03
C LYS A 66 -38.88 1.09 15.91
N PRO A 67 -39.24 1.08 17.21
CA PRO A 67 -38.42 0.56 18.30
C PRO A 67 -38.56 -0.95 18.55
N GLN A 68 -37.53 -1.50 19.21
CA GLN A 68 -37.46 -2.88 19.69
C GLN A 68 -38.63 -3.23 20.65
N PRO A 69 -39.21 -4.45 20.55
CA PRO A 69 -40.11 -4.95 21.58
C PRO A 69 -39.33 -5.42 22.82
N ALA A 70 -39.87 -5.10 23.99
CA ALA A 70 -39.35 -5.50 25.29
C ALA A 70 -39.36 -7.03 25.46
N LEU A 71 -38.25 -7.57 25.99
CA LEU A 71 -38.12 -8.96 26.40
C LEU A 71 -39.08 -9.28 27.57
N PRO A 72 -39.80 -10.42 27.56
CA PRO A 72 -40.57 -10.83 28.71
C PRO A 72 -39.67 -11.33 29.84
N SER A 73 -39.83 -10.71 31.00
CA SER A 73 -39.33 -11.21 32.28
C SER A 73 -40.12 -12.45 32.72
N SER A 74 -39.47 -13.61 32.78
CA SER A 74 -39.60 -14.64 33.83
C SER A 74 -39.23 -16.02 33.28
N PHE A 75 -38.22 -16.64 33.89
CA PHE A 75 -38.01 -18.10 33.82
C PHE A 75 -38.19 -18.69 35.22
N PRO A 76 -38.80 -19.88 35.34
CA PRO A 76 -39.13 -20.48 36.62
C PRO A 76 -37.87 -20.98 37.34
N ARG A 77 -37.80 -20.68 38.65
CA ARG A 77 -36.85 -21.29 39.59
C ARG A 77 -37.11 -22.79 39.71
N SER A 78 -36.09 -23.62 39.49
CA SER A 78 -36.04 -25.01 39.95
C SER A 78 -35.13 -25.14 41.19
N PRO A 79 -35.32 -26.18 42.02
CA PRO A 79 -34.89 -26.19 43.41
C PRO A 79 -33.40 -26.46 43.55
N MET A 80 -32.78 -25.80 44.53
CA MET A 80 -31.48 -26.18 45.07
C MET A 80 -31.62 -27.51 45.82
N ASP A 81 -30.75 -28.46 45.51
CA ASP A 81 -30.40 -29.53 46.42
C ASP A 81 -28.92 -29.95 46.22
N GLY A 82 -28.17 -30.00 47.31
CA GLY A 82 -27.07 -30.95 47.51
C GLY A 82 -25.63 -30.57 47.15
N ALA A 83 -24.85 -30.24 48.20
CA ALA A 83 -23.39 -30.34 48.37
C ALA A 83 -22.48 -29.17 47.91
N PRO A 84 -21.51 -28.71 48.74
CA PRO A 84 -20.52 -27.73 48.37
C PRO A 84 -19.39 -28.41 47.59
N GLY A 85 -19.66 -28.81 46.35
CA GLY A 85 -18.63 -29.11 45.36
C GLY A 85 -18.21 -27.81 44.70
N HIS A 86 -16.92 -27.51 44.69
CA HIS A 86 -16.34 -26.28 44.12
C HIS A 86 -17.06 -25.82 42.84
N VAL A 87 -17.78 -24.70 42.91
CA VAL A 87 -18.38 -24.02 41.75
C VAL A 87 -17.24 -23.31 41.01
N GLY A 88 -16.45 -24.10 40.29
CA GLY A 88 -15.36 -23.61 39.46
C GLY A 88 -15.87 -23.22 38.08
N LEU A 89 -15.18 -22.30 37.41
CA LEU A 89 -15.45 -21.94 36.01
C LEU A 89 -15.56 -23.18 35.08
N LEU A 90 -14.83 -24.26 35.43
CA LEU A 90 -14.77 -25.52 34.68
C LEU A 90 -15.94 -26.48 34.94
N SER A 91 -16.81 -26.21 35.93
CA SER A 91 -18.03 -27.02 36.17
C SER A 91 -19.25 -26.48 35.44
N LEU A 92 -19.12 -25.35 34.73
CA LEU A 92 -20.18 -24.78 33.91
C LEU A 92 -20.36 -25.58 32.60
N PRO A 93 -21.59 -25.64 32.06
CA PRO A 93 -21.83 -26.05 30.69
C PRO A 93 -20.97 -25.26 29.70
N TRP A 94 -20.54 -25.92 28.63
CA TRP A 94 -19.61 -25.34 27.66
C TRP A 94 -20.21 -24.11 26.94
N GLU A 95 -21.53 -24.06 26.79
CA GLU A 95 -22.24 -22.93 26.17
C GLU A 95 -22.09 -21.65 27.01
N LEU A 96 -22.27 -21.76 28.34
CA LEU A 96 -22.12 -20.62 29.26
C LEU A 96 -20.67 -20.19 29.37
N LEU A 97 -19.73 -21.14 29.33
CA LEU A 97 -18.31 -20.85 29.30
C LEU A 97 -17.94 -20.05 28.04
N LEU A 98 -18.44 -20.45 26.87
CA LEU A 98 -18.21 -19.72 25.61
C LEU A 98 -18.84 -18.34 25.62
N GLU A 99 -20.03 -18.20 26.20
CA GLU A 99 -20.68 -16.90 26.34
C GLU A 99 -19.85 -15.96 27.23
N ILE A 100 -19.35 -16.43 28.38
CA ILE A 100 -18.46 -15.66 29.25
C ILE A 100 -17.18 -15.25 28.51
N ILE A 101 -16.57 -16.19 27.78
CA ILE A 101 -15.35 -15.94 27.00
C ILE A 101 -15.62 -14.95 25.86
N SER A 102 -16.84 -14.93 25.30
CA SER A 102 -17.22 -13.97 24.25
C SER A 102 -17.14 -12.50 24.71
N TYR A 103 -17.17 -12.23 26.02
CA TYR A 103 -17.04 -10.88 26.58
C TYR A 103 -15.59 -10.48 26.90
N LEU A 104 -14.66 -11.43 26.95
CA LEU A 104 -13.24 -11.14 27.19
C LEU A 104 -12.56 -10.69 25.89
N PRO A 105 -11.58 -9.76 25.91
CA PRO A 105 -10.83 -9.37 24.71
C PRO A 105 -10.11 -10.55 24.04
N ALA A 106 -10.08 -10.61 22.71
CA ALA A 106 -9.44 -11.67 21.93
C ALA A 106 -7.96 -11.86 22.31
N ARG A 107 -7.23 -10.75 22.50
CA ARG A 107 -5.83 -10.78 22.95
C ARG A 107 -5.66 -11.46 24.32
N PHE A 108 -6.58 -11.22 25.25
CA PHE A 108 -6.58 -11.88 26.56
C PHE A 108 -6.84 -13.38 26.42
N ILE A 109 -7.79 -13.76 25.56
CA ILE A 109 -8.12 -15.15 25.26
C ILE A 109 -6.89 -15.88 24.69
N LEU A 110 -6.12 -15.24 23.81
CA LEU A 110 -4.95 -15.85 23.19
C LEU A 110 -3.75 -15.98 24.13
N THR A 111 -3.53 -15.00 25.00
CA THR A 111 -2.31 -14.92 25.82
C THR A 111 -2.47 -15.58 27.19
N VAL A 112 -3.63 -15.42 27.82
CA VAL A 112 -3.82 -15.80 29.23
C VAL A 112 -4.53 -17.14 29.37
N LEU A 113 -5.62 -17.38 28.63
CA LEU A 113 -6.41 -18.61 28.81
C LEU A 113 -5.63 -19.92 28.58
N PRO A 114 -4.72 -20.03 27.58
CA PRO A 114 -3.88 -21.21 27.41
C PRO A 114 -2.96 -21.49 28.61
N GLN A 115 -2.60 -20.46 29.37
CA GLN A 115 -1.73 -20.59 30.55
C GLN A 115 -2.50 -21.07 31.79
N VAL A 116 -3.81 -20.87 31.82
CA VAL A 116 -4.66 -21.23 32.97
C VAL A 116 -4.90 -22.73 33.03
N CYS A 117 -5.35 -23.36 31.92
CA CYS A 117 -5.54 -24.80 31.86
C CYS A 117 -5.64 -25.36 30.43
N ARG A 118 -5.43 -26.69 30.29
CA ARG A 118 -5.48 -27.41 29.00
C ARG A 118 -6.87 -27.40 28.34
N THR A 119 -7.94 -27.35 29.14
CA THR A 119 -9.31 -27.32 28.59
C THR A 119 -9.63 -25.97 27.95
N LEU A 120 -9.18 -24.86 28.56
CA LEU A 120 -9.29 -23.53 27.97
C LEU A 120 -8.34 -23.35 26.76
N GLN A 121 -7.18 -24.01 26.77
CA GLN A 121 -6.32 -24.08 25.60
C GLN A 121 -7.01 -24.74 24.40
N ALA A 122 -7.77 -25.82 24.62
CA ALA A 122 -8.53 -26.49 23.56
C ALA A 122 -9.61 -25.58 22.93
N LEU A 123 -10.11 -24.61 23.69
CA LEU A 123 -11.09 -23.64 23.23
C LEU A 123 -10.47 -22.57 22.32
N VAL A 124 -9.21 -22.19 22.58
CA VAL A 124 -8.46 -21.30 21.67
C VAL A 124 -8.25 -21.94 20.29
N SER A 125 -8.11 -23.27 20.24
CA SER A 125 -8.00 -24.01 18.98
C SER A 125 -9.33 -24.23 18.24
N ASP A 126 -10.48 -23.95 18.87
CA ASP A 126 -11.78 -24.16 18.23
C ASP A 126 -12.13 -23.02 17.26
N ARG A 127 -12.20 -23.36 15.97
CA ARG A 127 -12.49 -22.43 14.88
C ARG A 127 -13.91 -21.87 14.96
N VAL A 128 -14.87 -22.68 15.41
CA VAL A 128 -16.30 -22.30 15.42
C VAL A 128 -16.54 -21.17 16.42
N THR A 129 -15.90 -21.25 17.60
CA THR A 129 -15.96 -20.20 18.62
C THR A 129 -15.51 -18.84 18.07
N TRP A 130 -14.37 -18.78 17.38
CA TRP A 130 -13.86 -17.54 16.80
C TRP A 130 -14.74 -17.01 15.66
N ARG A 131 -15.29 -17.91 14.83
CA ARG A 131 -16.24 -17.53 13.78
C ARG A 131 -17.50 -16.89 14.35
N LEU A 132 -18.10 -17.50 15.37
CA LEU A 132 -19.29 -16.94 16.03
C LEU A 132 -18.98 -15.59 16.70
N ARG A 133 -17.79 -15.45 17.27
CA ARG A 133 -17.32 -14.19 17.86
C ARG A 133 -17.23 -13.07 16.81
N ALA A 134 -16.58 -13.34 15.67
CA ALA A 134 -16.47 -12.38 14.58
C ALA A 134 -17.87 -11.99 14.03
N GLN A 135 -18.77 -12.95 13.85
CA GLN A 135 -20.15 -12.69 13.40
C GLN A 135 -20.99 -11.92 14.42
N LYS A 136 -20.71 -12.06 15.72
CA LYS A 136 -21.40 -11.28 16.76
C LYS A 136 -20.99 -9.82 16.73
N GLN A 137 -19.72 -9.54 16.42
CA GLN A 137 -19.19 -8.17 16.30
C GLN A 137 -19.58 -7.52 14.97
N LEU A 138 -19.36 -8.26 13.88
CA LEU A 138 -19.71 -7.87 12.53
C LEU A 138 -21.01 -8.58 12.20
N MET A 139 -22.13 -7.87 12.25
CA MET A 139 -23.43 -8.38 11.75
C MET A 139 -23.42 -8.53 10.21
N ALA A 140 -22.34 -9.07 9.64
CA ALA A 140 -22.04 -9.22 8.23
C ALA A 140 -21.19 -10.49 8.03
N ALA A 141 -21.13 -10.99 6.79
CA ALA A 141 -20.28 -12.13 6.46
C ALA A 141 -18.80 -11.73 6.50
N PHE A 142 -18.02 -12.45 7.31
CA PHE A 142 -16.58 -12.31 7.48
C PHE A 142 -15.96 -13.69 7.75
N PRO A 143 -14.80 -14.03 7.17
CA PRO A 143 -14.08 -13.32 6.10
C PRO A 143 -14.79 -13.42 4.74
N LEU A 144 -14.32 -12.71 3.71
CA LEU A 144 -14.87 -12.81 2.35
C LEU A 144 -14.78 -14.22 1.76
N THR A 145 -13.69 -14.92 2.04
CA THR A 145 -13.44 -16.31 1.63
C THR A 145 -12.87 -17.04 2.84
N GLU A 146 -13.41 -18.22 3.15
CA GLU A 146 -12.92 -19.07 4.24
C GLU A 146 -11.92 -20.08 3.65
N ASP A 147 -10.62 -19.84 3.87
CA ASP A 147 -9.59 -20.83 3.56
C ASP A 147 -9.49 -21.88 4.67
N GLU A 148 -9.08 -23.10 4.31
CA GLU A 148 -8.89 -24.18 5.30
C GLU A 148 -7.83 -23.84 6.37
N ASP A 149 -6.89 -22.95 6.05
CA ASP A 149 -5.80 -22.50 6.92
C ASP A 149 -6.01 -21.08 7.48
N PHE A 150 -7.23 -20.55 7.42
CA PHE A 150 -7.50 -19.20 7.93
C PHE A 150 -7.27 -19.08 9.45
N ASP A 151 -6.44 -18.11 9.84
CA ASP A 151 -6.11 -17.82 11.24
C ASP A 151 -7.20 -16.96 11.89
N TRP A 152 -8.28 -17.65 12.29
CA TRP A 152 -9.40 -17.05 13.00
C TRP A 152 -9.02 -16.30 14.28
N PRO A 153 -8.17 -16.86 15.18
CA PRO A 153 -7.77 -16.13 16.38
C PRO A 153 -7.09 -14.80 16.08
N LYS A 154 -6.14 -14.77 15.14
CA LYS A 154 -5.45 -13.54 14.75
C LYS A 154 -6.41 -12.53 14.11
N ALA A 155 -7.25 -12.99 13.20
CA ALA A 155 -8.25 -12.15 12.53
C ALA A 155 -9.21 -11.49 13.53
N CYS A 156 -9.68 -12.21 14.55
CA CYS A 156 -10.55 -11.64 15.58
C CYS A 156 -9.81 -10.64 16.49
N SER A 157 -8.53 -10.89 16.80
CA SER A 157 -7.72 -9.96 17.59
C SER A 157 -7.47 -8.66 16.85
N GLU A 158 -7.03 -8.73 15.58
CA GLU A 158 -6.83 -7.55 14.74
C GLU A 158 -8.15 -6.81 14.51
N LEU A 159 -9.27 -7.52 14.36
CA LEU A 159 -10.59 -6.91 14.17
C LEU A 159 -11.01 -6.09 15.39
N GLU A 160 -10.83 -6.62 16.59
CA GLU A 160 -11.17 -5.91 17.82
C GLU A 160 -10.33 -4.66 18.01
N GLU A 161 -9.02 -4.77 17.77
CA GLU A 161 -8.09 -3.63 17.84
C GLU A 161 -8.48 -2.58 16.80
N HIS A 162 -8.70 -3.00 15.56
CA HIS A 162 -9.13 -2.12 14.46
C HIS A 162 -10.45 -1.40 14.76
N LEU A 163 -11.47 -2.12 15.25
CA LEU A 163 -12.72 -1.51 15.68
C LEU A 163 -12.46 -0.52 16.81
N SER A 164 -11.76 -0.91 17.87
CA SER A 164 -11.51 -0.04 19.02
C SER A 164 -10.78 1.26 18.65
N HIS A 165 -9.81 1.20 17.74
CA HIS A 165 -9.05 2.37 17.31
C HIS A 165 -9.94 3.35 16.52
N TRP A 166 -10.73 2.83 15.57
CA TRP A 166 -11.46 3.68 14.62
C TRP A 166 -12.90 4.00 15.03
N SER A 167 -13.56 3.18 15.84
CA SER A 167 -14.90 3.46 16.36
C SER A 167 -14.87 4.40 17.57
N ASP A 168 -13.89 4.23 18.46
CA ASP A 168 -13.84 4.97 19.72
C ASP A 168 -13.08 6.29 19.59
N GLY A 169 -12.51 6.56 18.41
CA GLY A 169 -11.83 7.81 18.10
C GLY A 169 -10.46 7.97 18.79
N LYS A 170 -9.83 6.85 19.18
CA LYS A 170 -8.51 6.82 19.83
C LYS A 170 -7.35 7.04 18.83
N VAL A 171 -7.49 8.03 17.96
CA VAL A 171 -6.53 8.27 16.88
C VAL A 171 -5.97 9.68 16.99
N GLU A 172 -4.66 9.78 17.15
CA GLU A 172 -3.93 11.03 17.08
C GLU A 172 -3.50 11.30 15.63
N HIS A 173 -3.64 12.54 15.19
CA HIS A 173 -3.29 12.97 13.84
C HIS A 173 -2.11 13.94 13.86
N PHE A 174 -1.10 13.66 13.03
CA PHE A 174 0.10 14.47 12.88
C PHE A 174 0.37 14.75 11.40
N SER A 175 0.66 16.00 11.07
CA SER A 175 1.07 16.41 9.73
C SER A 175 2.57 16.71 9.72
N LEU A 176 3.32 16.03 8.85
CA LEU A 176 4.74 16.25 8.64
C LEU A 176 4.92 17.25 7.49
N VAL A 177 5.01 18.52 7.87
CA VAL A 177 5.13 19.67 6.95
C VAL A 177 6.59 20.11 6.80
N ASP A 178 6.91 20.86 5.74
CA ASP A 178 8.22 21.45 5.45
C ASP A 178 9.36 20.46 5.16
N GLY A 179 9.02 19.18 4.97
CA GLY A 179 9.94 18.22 4.35
C GLY A 179 10.07 18.50 2.87
N HIS A 180 9.05 18.15 2.10
CA HIS A 180 9.07 18.27 0.64
C HIS A 180 8.61 19.65 0.16
N PHE A 181 9.14 20.07 -1.00
CA PHE A 181 8.73 21.30 -1.67
C PHE A 181 7.89 21.04 -2.95
N ALA A 182 7.47 19.80 -3.14
CA ALA A 182 6.54 19.37 -4.18
C ALA A 182 5.68 18.21 -3.65
N THR A 183 4.64 17.84 -4.40
CA THR A 183 3.67 16.78 -4.02
C THR A 183 4.37 15.50 -3.59
N VAL A 184 3.86 14.85 -2.54
CA VAL A 184 4.32 13.51 -2.13
C VAL A 184 3.43 12.50 -2.83
N ASP A 185 4.01 11.64 -3.66
CA ASP A 185 3.25 10.65 -4.44
C ASP A 185 3.26 9.26 -3.76
N THR A 186 4.22 8.97 -2.89
CA THR A 186 4.35 7.66 -2.26
C THR A 186 4.89 7.74 -0.84
N VAL A 187 4.41 6.85 0.02
CA VAL A 187 4.83 6.72 1.42
C VAL A 187 4.94 5.24 1.78
N LEU A 188 5.89 4.90 2.64
CA LEU A 188 6.10 3.54 3.12
C LEU A 188 6.53 3.56 4.59
N LEU A 189 5.87 2.74 5.40
CA LEU A 189 6.22 2.51 6.79
C LEU A 189 7.16 1.30 6.91
N LEU A 190 8.19 1.46 7.74
CA LEU A 190 9.22 0.47 8.03
C LEU A 190 9.36 0.30 9.55
N GLU A 191 10.06 -0.76 9.96
CA GLU A 191 10.38 -1.04 11.37
C GLU A 191 9.14 -1.04 12.29
N GLU A 192 8.08 -1.74 11.87
CA GLU A 192 6.79 -1.80 12.60
C GLU A 192 6.16 -0.42 12.84
N GLY A 193 6.34 0.50 11.88
CA GLY A 193 5.77 1.85 11.93
C GLY A 193 6.67 2.90 12.57
N ASN A 194 7.87 2.54 13.03
CA ASN A 194 8.78 3.50 13.66
C ASN A 194 9.47 4.44 12.66
N LEU A 195 9.62 4.03 11.41
CA LEU A 195 10.30 4.79 10.37
C LEU A 195 9.35 4.98 9.21
N CYS A 196 9.16 6.23 8.79
CA CYS A 196 8.39 6.56 7.59
C CYS A 196 9.34 7.04 6.49
N VAL A 197 9.10 6.58 5.27
CA VAL A 197 9.83 6.99 4.08
C VAL A 197 8.85 7.58 3.08
N SER A 198 9.16 8.75 2.53
CA SER A 198 8.31 9.44 1.55
C SER A 198 9.07 9.76 0.26
N GLY A 199 8.41 9.58 -0.88
CA GLY A 199 8.90 9.91 -2.21
C GLY A 199 8.06 11.01 -2.85
N SER A 200 8.73 11.99 -3.47
CA SER A 200 8.09 13.20 -3.98
C SER A 200 8.58 13.59 -5.37
N ARG A 201 7.79 14.47 -6.04
CA ARG A 201 8.18 15.16 -7.28
C ARG A 201 9.33 16.13 -7.10
N ASP A 202 9.72 16.42 -5.87
CA ASP A 202 10.94 17.18 -5.56
C ASP A 202 12.23 16.38 -5.83
N ARG A 203 12.07 15.12 -6.25
CA ARG A 203 13.10 14.14 -6.64
C ARG A 203 13.86 13.54 -5.45
N ASN A 204 13.35 13.77 -4.24
CA ASN A 204 13.96 13.29 -3.02
C ASN A 204 13.15 12.16 -2.41
N VAL A 205 13.87 11.29 -1.70
CA VAL A 205 13.30 10.35 -0.75
C VAL A 205 13.69 10.80 0.65
N ARG A 206 12.72 11.12 1.49
CA ARG A 206 12.95 11.56 2.88
C ARG A 206 12.62 10.47 3.88
N MET A 207 13.33 10.51 5.01
CA MET A 207 13.15 9.61 6.15
C MET A 207 12.67 10.38 7.38
N TRP A 208 11.69 9.82 8.08
CA TRP A 208 11.03 10.43 9.21
C TRP A 208 11.01 9.47 10.40
N ASP A 209 11.52 9.91 11.55
CA ASP A 209 11.51 9.14 12.79
C ASP A 209 10.18 9.30 13.52
N LEU A 210 9.32 8.30 13.41
CA LEU A 210 7.99 8.33 14.00
C LEU A 210 8.01 8.06 15.51
N LYS A 211 9.14 7.69 16.13
CA LYS A 211 9.23 7.57 17.59
C LYS A 211 9.04 8.93 18.27
N ASN A 212 9.50 10.00 17.63
CA ASN A 212 9.44 11.36 18.14
C ASN A 212 8.23 12.16 17.61
N LEU A 213 7.19 11.49 17.07
CA LEU A 213 5.93 12.17 16.69
C LEU A 213 5.39 13.01 17.86
N GLY A 214 5.04 14.25 17.55
CA GLY A 214 4.64 15.29 18.52
C GLY A 214 5.68 16.41 18.68
N GLN A 215 6.91 16.20 18.21
CA GLN A 215 7.92 17.25 18.02
C GLN A 215 7.72 17.98 16.68
N PRO A 216 8.29 19.20 16.50
CA PRO A 216 8.26 19.88 15.21
C PRO A 216 8.87 19.00 14.11
N SER A 217 8.35 19.11 12.89
CA SER A 217 8.74 18.27 11.75
C SER A 217 10.25 18.27 11.46
N SER A 218 10.96 19.35 11.82
CA SER A 218 12.42 19.44 11.73
C SER A 218 13.19 18.45 12.60
N GLU A 219 12.62 18.04 13.73
CA GLU A 219 13.23 17.05 14.65
C GLU A 219 12.87 15.61 14.24
N VAL A 220 11.72 15.44 13.56
CA VAL A 220 11.25 14.16 13.02
C VAL A 220 11.98 13.80 11.72
N LEU A 221 12.39 14.78 10.92
CA LEU A 221 13.12 14.55 9.67
C LEU A 221 14.55 14.07 9.93
N LEU A 222 14.81 12.78 9.71
CA LEU A 222 16.15 12.18 9.83
C LEU A 222 17.09 12.61 8.70
N GLY A 223 16.53 12.87 7.52
CA GLY A 223 17.28 13.36 6.36
C GLY A 223 16.73 12.87 5.03
N THR A 224 17.51 13.16 3.98
CA THR A 224 17.23 12.76 2.59
C THR A 224 18.16 11.62 2.19
N LEU A 225 17.64 10.61 1.50
CA LEU A 225 18.45 9.53 0.96
C LEU A 225 19.31 10.03 -0.21
N GLY A 226 20.56 9.55 -0.26
CA GLY A 226 21.53 10.01 -1.22
C GLY A 226 22.22 11.32 -0.82
N LYS A 227 23.43 11.51 -1.35
CA LYS A 227 24.29 12.67 -1.04
C LYS A 227 24.50 13.59 -2.24
N GLU A 228 23.76 13.36 -3.32
CA GLU A 228 23.90 14.12 -4.55
C GLU A 228 23.28 15.51 -4.44
N ARG A 229 23.94 16.52 -5.00
CA ARG A 229 23.43 17.89 -5.03
C ARG A 229 22.16 18.05 -5.87
N SER A 230 21.87 17.11 -6.77
CA SER A 230 20.69 17.10 -7.64
C SER A 230 19.43 16.53 -7.00
N GLY A 231 19.54 15.93 -5.81
CA GLY A 231 18.49 15.17 -5.14
C GLY A 231 18.77 13.66 -5.16
N THR A 232 17.90 12.87 -4.52
CA THR A 232 18.02 11.39 -4.49
C THR A 232 18.00 10.79 -5.90
N HIS A 233 17.13 11.33 -6.75
CA HIS A 233 16.95 10.99 -8.15
C HIS A 233 17.04 12.23 -9.05
N LYS A 234 17.15 12.03 -10.37
CA LYS A 234 17.12 13.13 -11.36
C LYS A 234 15.69 13.46 -11.80
N GLY A 235 14.74 12.56 -11.56
CA GLY A 235 13.31 12.70 -11.86
C GLY A 235 12.43 12.50 -10.64
N TRP A 236 11.11 12.60 -10.81
CA TRP A 236 10.14 12.40 -9.72
C TRP A 236 10.28 11.01 -9.12
N VAL A 237 10.22 10.91 -7.79
CA VAL A 237 10.12 9.61 -7.12
C VAL A 237 8.66 9.25 -7.05
N TRP A 238 8.29 8.13 -7.67
CA TRP A 238 6.89 7.77 -7.87
C TRP A 238 6.45 6.57 -7.04
N CYS A 239 7.34 5.61 -6.83
CA CYS A 239 7.02 4.40 -6.09
C CYS A 239 8.15 4.00 -5.16
N LEU A 240 7.77 3.47 -4.00
CA LEU A 240 8.65 2.89 -3.01
C LEU A 240 8.23 1.44 -2.77
N ALA A 241 9.20 0.57 -2.50
CA ALA A 241 8.96 -0.78 -2.02
C ALA A 241 10.03 -1.13 -0.98
N SER A 242 9.74 -2.02 -0.05
CA SER A 242 10.73 -2.47 0.92
C SER A 242 10.64 -3.95 1.19
N ARG A 243 11.75 -4.50 1.68
CA ARG A 243 11.77 -5.81 2.29
C ARG A 243 12.73 -5.79 3.46
N GLY A 244 12.16 -5.89 4.66
CA GLY A 244 12.95 -5.77 5.90
C GLY A 244 13.67 -4.43 5.94
N ASN A 245 14.99 -4.48 5.92
CA ASN A 245 15.84 -3.30 6.05
C ASN A 245 16.28 -2.68 4.70
N GLN A 246 15.84 -3.25 3.59
CA GLN A 246 16.14 -2.73 2.25
C GLN A 246 14.95 -1.96 1.70
N LEU A 247 15.23 -0.78 1.17
CA LEU A 247 14.26 0.10 0.52
C LEU A 247 14.63 0.26 -0.96
N CYS A 248 13.65 0.17 -1.84
CA CYS A 248 13.78 0.45 -3.27
C CYS A 248 12.99 1.72 -3.60
N SER A 249 13.60 2.63 -4.36
CA SER A 249 12.93 3.82 -4.91
C SER A 249 12.96 3.81 -6.43
N GLY A 250 11.79 3.95 -7.04
CA GLY A 250 11.60 4.01 -8.49
C GLY A 250 11.27 5.42 -8.94
N SER A 251 11.89 5.85 -10.04
CA SER A 251 11.78 7.23 -10.52
C SER A 251 11.48 7.34 -12.01
N PHE A 252 11.01 8.54 -12.39
CA PHE A 252 10.85 8.99 -13.78
C PHE A 252 12.18 9.21 -14.50
N ASP A 253 13.32 9.22 -13.80
CA ASP A 253 14.63 9.17 -14.46
C ASP A 253 15.01 7.78 -15.00
N SER A 254 14.06 6.83 -14.98
CA SER A 254 14.23 5.45 -15.40
C SER A 254 15.17 4.63 -14.51
N THR A 255 15.52 5.12 -13.33
CA THR A 255 16.36 4.40 -12.36
C THR A 255 15.56 3.82 -11.22
N ILE A 256 16.06 2.70 -10.69
CA ILE A 256 15.66 2.13 -9.41
C ILE A 256 16.88 2.12 -8.52
N LYS A 257 16.79 2.76 -7.35
CA LYS A 257 17.87 2.81 -6.37
C LYS A 257 17.50 1.95 -5.17
N LEU A 258 18.44 1.12 -4.72
CA LEU A 258 18.33 0.24 -3.56
C LEU A 258 19.13 0.83 -2.40
N TRP A 259 18.49 0.99 -1.25
CA TRP A 259 19.04 1.63 -0.06
C TRP A 259 19.04 0.64 1.11
N ASP A 260 20.10 0.68 1.92
CA ASP A 260 20.17 -0.01 3.20
C ASP A 260 19.78 0.92 4.33
N MET A 261 18.64 0.64 4.97
CA MET A 261 18.10 1.47 6.04
C MET A 261 18.88 1.31 7.35
N GLY A 262 19.63 0.22 7.53
CA GLY A 262 20.41 -0.05 8.75
C GLY A 262 21.74 0.69 8.79
N SER A 263 22.22 1.11 7.62
CA SER A 263 23.37 1.98 7.48
C SER A 263 22.97 3.42 7.16
N SER A 264 21.83 3.87 7.72
CA SER A 264 21.31 5.23 7.58
C SER A 264 21.03 5.62 6.13
N GLY A 265 20.50 4.67 5.34
CA GLY A 265 20.08 4.94 3.96
C GLY A 265 21.23 4.98 2.96
N ALA A 266 22.24 4.13 3.13
CA ALA A 266 23.34 4.04 2.17
C ALA A 266 22.87 3.40 0.85
N LEU A 267 23.33 3.94 -0.29
CA LEU A 267 23.03 3.35 -1.61
C LEU A 267 23.79 2.03 -1.75
N ILE A 268 23.05 0.94 -1.96
CA ILE A 268 23.59 -0.40 -2.24
C ILE A 268 23.87 -0.55 -3.72
N THR A 269 22.87 -0.28 -4.56
CA THR A 269 22.94 -0.51 -6.01
C THR A 269 21.95 0.41 -6.72
N GLU A 270 22.32 0.79 -7.94
CA GLU A 270 21.48 1.53 -8.87
C GLU A 270 21.25 0.68 -10.12
N VAL A 271 19.99 0.55 -10.50
CA VAL A 271 19.55 -0.20 -11.68
C VAL A 271 18.95 0.79 -12.66
N THR A 272 19.56 0.93 -13.82
CA THR A 272 19.06 1.80 -14.90
C THR A 272 18.19 0.97 -15.86
N GLY A 273 16.91 1.33 -15.93
CA GLY A 273 15.96 0.83 -16.90
C GLY A 273 15.92 1.69 -18.17
N LYS A 274 14.94 1.41 -19.04
CA LYS A 274 14.74 2.14 -20.30
C LYS A 274 13.67 3.21 -20.24
N ALA A 275 12.80 3.18 -19.24
CA ALA A 275 11.68 4.10 -19.11
C ALA A 275 11.31 4.33 -17.63
N ALA A 276 10.49 5.35 -17.40
CA ALA A 276 9.99 5.72 -16.08
C ALA A 276 9.37 4.53 -15.33
N VAL A 277 9.73 4.40 -14.05
CA VAL A 277 9.26 3.33 -13.16
C VAL A 277 8.02 3.81 -12.42
N LEU A 278 6.90 3.11 -12.61
CA LEU A 278 5.59 3.51 -12.09
C LEU A 278 5.12 2.66 -10.91
N CYS A 279 5.59 1.42 -10.80
CA CYS A 279 5.30 0.57 -9.65
C CYS A 279 6.45 -0.38 -9.37
N LEU A 280 6.65 -0.70 -8.10
CA LEU A 280 7.72 -1.56 -7.61
C LEU A 280 7.18 -2.57 -6.61
N PHE A 281 7.77 -3.75 -6.60
CA PHE A 281 7.54 -4.76 -5.57
C PHE A 281 8.84 -5.48 -5.25
N CYS A 282 9.20 -5.55 -3.96
CA CYS A 282 10.46 -6.11 -3.50
C CYS A 282 10.23 -7.49 -2.86
N LEU A 283 10.76 -8.53 -3.50
CA LEU A 283 10.79 -9.89 -2.96
C LEU A 283 12.16 -10.20 -2.34
N PRO A 284 12.28 -11.26 -1.53
CA PRO A 284 13.56 -11.64 -0.93
C PRO A 284 14.65 -11.95 -1.95
N ASP A 285 14.29 -12.42 -3.14
CA ASP A 285 15.20 -12.88 -4.19
C ASP A 285 15.29 -11.91 -5.37
N VAL A 286 14.19 -11.24 -5.71
CA VAL A 286 14.10 -10.39 -6.89
C VAL A 286 13.36 -9.08 -6.61
N LEU A 287 13.65 -8.07 -7.41
CA LEU A 287 12.90 -6.82 -7.49
C LEU A 287 12.09 -6.83 -8.78
N VAL A 288 10.79 -6.53 -8.69
CA VAL A 288 9.91 -6.47 -9.87
C VAL A 288 9.46 -5.02 -10.06
N ALA A 289 9.57 -4.53 -11.29
CA ALA A 289 9.24 -3.16 -11.67
C ALA A 289 8.29 -3.13 -12.86
N GLY A 290 7.22 -2.35 -12.74
CA GLY A 290 6.35 -1.97 -13.85
C GLY A 290 6.72 -0.59 -14.37
N SER A 291 6.85 -0.47 -15.68
CA SER A 291 7.36 0.74 -16.34
C SER A 291 6.38 1.32 -17.37
N TYR A 292 6.64 2.58 -17.73
CA TYR A 292 5.88 3.30 -18.77
C TYR A 292 6.02 2.64 -20.16
N ASP A 293 7.13 1.94 -20.43
CA ASP A 293 7.37 1.20 -21.68
C ASP A 293 6.55 -0.09 -21.83
N LYS A 294 5.53 -0.28 -20.96
CA LYS A 294 4.53 -1.36 -21.03
C LYS A 294 5.09 -2.73 -20.61
N LYS A 295 6.26 -2.73 -19.98
CA LYS A 295 6.94 -3.95 -19.53
C LYS A 295 6.86 -4.13 -18.03
N VAL A 296 6.93 -5.39 -17.64
CA VAL A 296 7.25 -5.82 -16.29
C VAL A 296 8.67 -6.37 -16.34
N THR A 297 9.57 -5.75 -15.59
CA THR A 297 10.99 -6.12 -15.52
C THR A 297 11.29 -6.74 -14.17
N VAL A 298 12.03 -7.84 -14.18
CA VAL A 298 12.47 -8.56 -12.99
C VAL A 298 13.98 -8.40 -12.90
N TYR A 299 14.44 -7.92 -11.75
CA TYR A 299 15.82 -7.69 -11.43
C TYR A 299 16.28 -8.57 -10.27
N ASP A 300 17.52 -9.04 -10.30
CA ASP A 300 18.21 -9.64 -9.17
C ASP A 300 19.25 -8.62 -8.66
N PRO A 301 19.00 -7.95 -7.53
CA PRO A 301 19.92 -6.94 -7.01
C PRO A 301 21.25 -7.53 -6.52
N ARG A 302 21.38 -8.85 -6.41
CA ARG A 302 22.60 -9.53 -5.97
C ARG A 302 23.54 -9.85 -7.12
N ALA A 303 23.02 -9.87 -8.34
CA ALA A 303 23.79 -10.18 -9.54
C ALA A 303 24.55 -8.95 -10.04
N ALA A 304 25.74 -9.16 -10.62
CA ALA A 304 26.51 -8.08 -11.25
C ALA A 304 25.75 -7.42 -12.42
N ASN A 305 24.98 -8.22 -13.15
CA ASN A 305 24.00 -7.75 -14.13
C ASN A 305 22.60 -7.94 -13.53
N PRO A 306 21.94 -6.86 -13.09
CA PRO A 306 20.72 -6.99 -12.32
C PRO A 306 19.53 -7.45 -13.18
N LEU A 307 19.52 -7.23 -14.49
CA LEU A 307 18.37 -7.60 -15.33
C LEU A 307 18.26 -9.12 -15.50
N VAL A 308 17.21 -9.72 -14.95
CA VAL A 308 16.89 -11.14 -15.13
C VAL A 308 15.95 -11.34 -16.30
N LYS A 309 14.84 -10.60 -16.32
CA LYS A 309 13.80 -10.75 -17.36
C LYS A 309 13.10 -9.44 -17.66
N SER A 310 12.74 -9.22 -18.92
CA SER A 310 11.88 -8.12 -19.35
C SER A 310 10.70 -8.71 -20.13
N LEU A 311 9.49 -8.50 -19.61
CA LEU A 311 8.26 -9.09 -20.11
C LEU A 311 7.32 -8.00 -20.62
N ARG A 312 6.97 -8.04 -21.90
CA ARG A 312 5.94 -7.15 -22.47
C ARG A 312 4.57 -7.82 -22.35
N LEU A 313 3.90 -7.61 -21.22
CA LEU A 313 2.61 -8.21 -20.91
C LEU A 313 1.42 -7.32 -21.34
N HIS A 314 1.65 -6.02 -21.40
CA HIS A 314 0.64 -4.99 -21.58
C HIS A 314 0.86 -4.15 -22.84
N ASN A 315 -0.21 -3.48 -23.28
CA ASN A 315 -0.22 -2.59 -24.43
C ASN A 315 -0.06 -1.10 -24.06
N LYS A 316 -0.21 -0.78 -22.77
CA LYS A 316 0.00 0.54 -22.17
C LYS A 316 0.82 0.44 -20.87
N ALA A 317 1.05 1.58 -20.22
CA ALA A 317 1.84 1.70 -19.00
C ALA A 317 1.35 0.74 -17.91
N VAL A 318 2.28 0.13 -17.18
CA VAL A 318 1.98 -0.73 -16.03
C VAL A 318 1.86 0.17 -14.80
N LEU A 319 0.69 0.19 -14.16
CA LEU A 319 0.37 1.17 -13.11
C LEU A 319 0.47 0.56 -11.71
N CYS A 320 0.14 -0.73 -11.57
CA CYS A 320 0.16 -1.43 -10.30
C CYS A 320 0.74 -2.83 -10.45
N LEU A 321 1.33 -3.30 -9.35
CA LEU A 321 2.07 -4.54 -9.30
C LEU A 321 1.93 -5.16 -7.90
N ALA A 322 1.75 -6.48 -7.86
CA ALA A 322 1.91 -7.28 -6.67
C ALA A 322 2.63 -8.57 -7.03
N ALA A 323 3.44 -9.12 -6.13
CA ALA A 323 4.12 -10.38 -6.38
C ALA A 323 4.25 -11.20 -5.10
N ASP A 324 4.32 -12.52 -5.26
CA ASP A 324 4.72 -13.46 -4.21
C ASP A 324 5.76 -14.45 -4.75
N ASP A 325 6.00 -15.54 -4.04
CA ASP A 325 6.94 -16.59 -4.45
C ASP A 325 6.51 -17.37 -5.71
N GLN A 326 5.26 -17.24 -6.15
CA GLN A 326 4.66 -18.03 -7.23
C GLN A 326 4.20 -17.18 -8.41
N TYR A 327 3.62 -16.02 -8.16
CA TYR A 327 2.89 -15.19 -9.12
C TYR A 327 3.42 -13.76 -9.13
N ILE A 328 3.37 -13.15 -10.31
CA ILE A 328 3.47 -11.71 -10.50
C ILE A 328 2.15 -11.26 -11.10
N ILE A 329 1.49 -10.33 -10.43
CA ILE A 329 0.21 -9.75 -10.83
C ILE A 329 0.48 -8.31 -11.25
N SER A 330 0.11 -7.98 -12.48
CA SER A 330 0.36 -6.67 -13.07
C SER A 330 -0.92 -6.08 -13.65
N GLY A 331 -1.17 -4.80 -13.37
CA GLY A 331 -2.33 -4.06 -13.84
C GLY A 331 -1.89 -2.84 -14.65
N SER A 332 -2.63 -2.55 -15.72
CA SER A 332 -2.25 -1.53 -16.70
C SER A 332 -3.42 -0.65 -17.13
N ASP A 333 -3.10 0.53 -17.66
CA ASP A 333 -4.03 1.45 -18.35
C ASP A 333 -4.67 0.84 -19.63
N ASP A 334 -4.23 -0.34 -20.07
CA ASP A 334 -4.92 -1.09 -21.13
C ASP A 334 -6.18 -1.84 -20.63
N HIS A 335 -6.56 -1.59 -19.37
CA HIS A 335 -7.65 -2.24 -18.65
C HIS A 335 -7.46 -3.76 -18.52
N THR A 336 -6.21 -4.24 -18.56
CA THR A 336 -5.91 -5.65 -18.33
C THR A 336 -5.15 -5.89 -17.05
N VAL A 337 -5.46 -7.04 -16.42
CA VAL A 337 -4.68 -7.62 -15.33
C VAL A 337 -4.07 -8.91 -15.83
N VAL A 338 -2.75 -9.03 -15.71
CA VAL A 338 -2.01 -10.21 -16.13
C VAL A 338 -1.41 -10.89 -14.90
N VAL A 339 -1.69 -12.18 -14.76
CA VAL A 339 -1.11 -13.09 -13.77
C VAL A 339 -0.06 -13.94 -14.45
N PHE A 340 1.18 -13.80 -14.00
CA PHE A 340 2.34 -14.47 -14.54
C PHE A 340 2.90 -15.45 -13.51
N ASP A 341 3.07 -16.71 -13.88
CA ASP A 341 3.71 -17.72 -13.04
C ASP A 341 5.24 -17.55 -13.10
N ARG A 342 5.84 -17.28 -11.95
CA ARG A 342 7.28 -17.11 -11.78
C ARG A 342 8.05 -18.41 -12.03
N ARG A 343 7.51 -19.55 -11.57
CA ARG A 343 8.15 -20.86 -11.65
C ARG A 343 8.03 -21.46 -13.05
N ALA A 344 6.83 -21.44 -13.63
CA ALA A 344 6.61 -21.92 -14.99
C ALA A 344 7.12 -20.93 -16.05
N GLY A 345 7.29 -19.66 -15.69
CA GLY A 345 7.80 -18.61 -16.57
C GLY A 345 6.83 -18.23 -17.68
N LYS A 346 5.52 -18.42 -17.47
CA LYS A 346 4.46 -18.23 -18.47
C LYS A 346 3.33 -17.37 -17.90
N VAL A 347 2.61 -16.71 -18.81
CA VAL A 347 1.34 -16.04 -18.47
C VAL A 347 0.29 -17.11 -18.19
N LEU A 348 -0.29 -17.09 -16.98
CA LEU A 348 -1.38 -17.99 -16.61
C LEU A 348 -2.71 -17.43 -17.06
N GLN A 349 -2.94 -16.15 -16.80
CA GLN A 349 -4.22 -15.52 -17.00
C GLN A 349 -4.05 -14.07 -17.43
N LYS A 350 -4.89 -13.66 -18.39
CA LYS A 350 -5.06 -12.26 -18.79
C LYS A 350 -6.54 -11.92 -18.68
N MET A 351 -6.87 -11.04 -17.75
CA MET A 351 -8.22 -10.58 -17.48
C MET A 351 -8.41 -9.20 -18.10
N GLN A 352 -9.50 -9.01 -18.85
CA GLN A 352 -9.90 -7.71 -19.38
C GLN A 352 -11.02 -7.15 -18.50
N LEU A 353 -10.86 -5.91 -18.05
CA LEU A 353 -11.80 -5.21 -17.20
C LEU A 353 -12.42 -4.02 -17.94
N SER A 354 -13.55 -3.52 -17.42
CA SER A 354 -14.20 -2.30 -17.94
C SER A 354 -13.44 -1.01 -17.60
N SER A 355 -12.64 -1.07 -16.54
CA SER A 355 -11.97 0.05 -15.89
C SER A 355 -10.53 -0.40 -15.61
N TYR A 356 -9.56 0.53 -15.63
CA TYR A 356 -8.18 0.17 -15.29
C TYR A 356 -7.95 0.27 -13.79
N LEU A 357 -6.97 -0.50 -13.31
CA LEU A 357 -6.63 -0.59 -11.89
C LEU A 357 -5.35 0.20 -11.60
N LEU A 358 -5.31 0.84 -10.43
CA LEU A 358 -4.22 1.72 -10.01
C LEU A 358 -3.51 1.25 -8.77
N SER A 359 -4.16 0.46 -7.93
CA SER A 359 -3.62 -0.01 -6.67
C SER A 359 -3.98 -1.48 -6.47
N PHE A 360 -3.02 -2.22 -5.93
CA PHE A 360 -3.18 -3.60 -5.52
C PHE A 360 -2.77 -3.78 -4.08
N SER A 361 -3.50 -4.64 -3.38
CA SER A 361 -3.07 -5.20 -2.12
C SER A 361 -3.30 -6.71 -2.20
N TYR A 362 -2.21 -7.47 -2.16
CA TYR A 362 -2.23 -8.92 -2.39
C TYR A 362 -1.69 -9.66 -1.16
N GLN A 363 -2.49 -10.58 -0.64
CA GLN A 363 -2.11 -11.51 0.40
C GLN A 363 -2.76 -12.83 0.03
N TYR A 364 -1.95 -13.84 -0.32
CA TYR A 364 -2.48 -15.11 -0.78
C TYR A 364 -3.55 -15.66 0.19
N PRO A 365 -4.74 -16.04 -0.33
CA PRO A 365 -5.15 -16.12 -1.74
C PRO A 365 -5.92 -14.89 -2.26
N GLN A 366 -6.12 -13.85 -1.46
CA GLN A 366 -6.95 -12.70 -1.80
C GLN A 366 -6.16 -11.57 -2.48
N LEU A 367 -6.76 -10.98 -3.51
CA LEU A 367 -6.28 -9.75 -4.14
C LEU A 367 -7.38 -8.70 -4.10
N TRP A 368 -7.05 -7.56 -3.52
CA TRP A 368 -7.87 -6.36 -3.53
C TRP A 368 -7.31 -5.37 -4.55
N ALA A 369 -8.18 -4.80 -5.37
CA ALA A 369 -7.77 -3.88 -6.40
C ALA A 369 -8.69 -2.68 -6.52
N GLY A 370 -8.10 -1.50 -6.69
CA GLY A 370 -8.80 -0.23 -6.81
C GLY A 370 -8.83 0.22 -8.26
N ASP A 371 -10.02 0.58 -8.74
CA ASP A 371 -10.18 1.10 -10.09
C ASP A 371 -10.17 2.63 -10.15
N ASN A 372 -10.15 3.15 -11.37
CA ASN A 372 -10.18 4.58 -11.65
C ASN A 372 -11.56 5.24 -11.44
N GLN A 373 -12.59 4.47 -11.10
CA GLN A 373 -13.96 4.94 -10.87
C GLN A 373 -14.34 4.95 -9.38
N GLY A 374 -13.41 4.65 -8.47
CA GLY A 374 -13.68 4.59 -7.03
C GLY A 374 -14.25 3.26 -6.56
N MET A 375 -14.21 2.22 -7.39
CA MET A 375 -14.75 0.91 -7.08
C MET A 375 -13.63 -0.05 -6.71
N LEU A 376 -13.96 -0.93 -5.77
CA LEU A 376 -13.06 -1.93 -5.23
C LEU A 376 -13.42 -3.29 -5.82
N HIS A 377 -12.44 -3.96 -6.42
CA HIS A 377 -12.58 -5.29 -7.01
C HIS A 377 -11.85 -6.30 -6.13
N THR A 378 -12.52 -7.41 -5.82
CA THR A 378 -11.92 -8.52 -5.07
C THR A 378 -11.75 -9.74 -5.95
N TYR A 379 -10.59 -10.37 -5.86
CA TYR A 379 -10.27 -11.61 -6.57
C TYR A 379 -9.78 -12.66 -5.57
N GLU A 380 -10.14 -13.90 -5.84
CA GLU A 380 -9.67 -15.07 -5.11
C GLU A 380 -8.79 -15.91 -6.01
N CYS A 381 -7.63 -16.34 -5.51
CA CYS A 381 -6.79 -17.31 -6.20
C CYS A 381 -7.19 -18.73 -5.78
N GLN A 382 -7.82 -19.48 -6.70
CA GLN A 382 -8.11 -20.90 -6.52
C GLN A 382 -7.32 -21.70 -7.54
N ALA A 383 -6.44 -22.59 -7.05
CA ALA A 383 -5.58 -23.44 -7.90
C ALA A 383 -4.77 -22.67 -8.96
N GLY A 384 -4.31 -21.46 -8.62
CA GLY A 384 -3.49 -20.60 -9.50
C GLY A 384 -4.28 -19.77 -10.51
N LEU A 385 -5.62 -19.82 -10.49
CA LEU A 385 -6.48 -18.95 -11.28
C LEU A 385 -7.14 -17.91 -10.38
N PHE A 386 -7.06 -16.65 -10.79
CA PHE A 386 -7.69 -15.53 -10.09
C PHE A 386 -9.10 -15.33 -10.61
N GLN A 387 -10.09 -15.57 -9.77
CA GLN A 387 -11.50 -15.39 -10.10
C GLN A 387 -12.03 -14.12 -9.44
N PRO A 388 -12.71 -13.23 -10.19
CA PRO A 388 -13.34 -12.06 -9.60
C PRO A 388 -14.51 -12.51 -8.71
N ILE A 389 -14.47 -12.14 -7.43
CA ILE A 389 -15.52 -12.45 -6.46
C ILE A 389 -16.64 -11.43 -6.62
N LYS A 390 -16.34 -10.16 -6.32
CA LYS A 390 -17.31 -9.07 -6.31
C LYS A 390 -16.65 -7.72 -6.61
N LYS A 391 -17.49 -6.79 -7.08
CA LYS A 391 -17.19 -5.37 -7.22
C LYS A 391 -18.00 -4.61 -6.16
N PHE A 392 -17.33 -3.81 -5.34
CA PHE A 392 -17.94 -3.03 -4.26
C PHE A 392 -17.81 -1.54 -4.53
N ASN A 393 -18.88 -0.80 -4.26
CA ASN A 393 -18.80 0.65 -4.16
C ASN A 393 -18.53 1.00 -2.69
N VAL A 394 -17.34 1.52 -2.41
CA VAL A 394 -16.92 1.94 -1.06
C VAL A 394 -17.20 3.42 -0.78
N GLY A 395 -17.88 4.10 -1.72
CA GLY A 395 -18.24 5.51 -1.61
C GLY A 395 -17.12 6.48 -1.98
N HIS A 396 -16.09 6.02 -2.69
CA HIS A 396 -15.12 6.92 -3.32
C HIS A 396 -15.72 7.51 -4.60
N SER A 397 -15.51 8.81 -4.83
CA SER A 397 -16.04 9.50 -6.01
C SER A 397 -15.03 9.57 -7.17
N SER A 398 -13.78 9.20 -6.92
CA SER A 398 -12.68 9.22 -7.89
C SER A 398 -11.75 8.01 -7.70
N LEU A 399 -10.65 7.96 -8.45
CA LEU A 399 -9.74 6.82 -8.48
C LEU A 399 -9.12 6.46 -7.12
N ILE A 400 -9.01 5.16 -6.86
CA ILE A 400 -8.37 4.62 -5.67
C ILE A 400 -6.86 4.51 -5.91
N THR A 401 -6.09 5.37 -5.24
CA THR A 401 -4.65 5.55 -5.41
C THR A 401 -3.82 4.56 -4.59
N GLY A 402 -4.36 4.09 -3.48
CA GLY A 402 -3.68 3.16 -2.58
C GLY A 402 -4.67 2.29 -1.83
N ILE A 403 -4.28 1.03 -1.64
CA ILE A 403 -5.04 0.05 -0.87
C ILE A 403 -4.07 -0.68 0.03
N HIS A 404 -4.46 -0.83 1.29
CA HIS A 404 -3.79 -1.72 2.22
C HIS A 404 -4.83 -2.61 2.88
N HIS A 405 -4.64 -3.92 2.77
CA HIS A 405 -5.49 -4.89 3.47
C HIS A 405 -4.66 -5.79 4.37
N THR A 406 -5.25 -6.14 5.51
CA THR A 406 -4.85 -7.26 6.37
C THR A 406 -6.03 -8.22 6.50
N LEU A 407 -5.97 -9.18 7.42
CA LEU A 407 -7.05 -10.16 7.63
C LEU A 407 -8.38 -9.49 8.02
N SER A 408 -8.34 -8.36 8.75
CA SER A 408 -9.53 -7.71 9.30
C SER A 408 -9.59 -6.20 9.09
N SER A 409 -8.55 -5.60 8.51
CA SER A 409 -8.46 -4.15 8.30
C SER A 409 -8.28 -3.86 6.82
N LEU A 410 -9.07 -2.94 6.29
CA LEU A 410 -8.97 -2.51 4.91
C LEU A 410 -8.94 -0.98 4.86
N TYR A 411 -7.94 -0.43 4.21
CA TYR A 411 -7.78 1.00 4.03
C TYR A 411 -7.74 1.32 2.54
N THR A 412 -8.49 2.34 2.15
CA THR A 412 -8.52 2.84 0.77
C THR A 412 -8.29 4.34 0.78
N CYS A 413 -7.42 4.82 -0.12
CA CYS A 413 -7.22 6.26 -0.33
C CYS A 413 -7.52 6.63 -1.78
N SER A 414 -7.97 7.87 -1.98
CA SER A 414 -8.45 8.33 -3.28
C SER A 414 -8.08 9.78 -3.55
N THR A 415 -8.11 10.13 -4.84
CA THR A 415 -7.98 11.53 -5.28
C THR A 415 -9.20 12.38 -4.98
N ASP A 416 -10.29 11.78 -4.48
CA ASP A 416 -11.43 12.50 -3.91
C ASP A 416 -11.12 13.18 -2.56
N ARG A 417 -9.85 13.13 -2.12
CA ARG A 417 -9.34 13.71 -0.87
C ARG A 417 -9.84 12.96 0.37
N THR A 418 -10.23 11.70 0.21
CA THR A 418 -10.67 10.87 1.32
C THR A 418 -9.79 9.66 1.52
N ILE A 419 -9.60 9.31 2.79
CA ILE A 419 -9.13 8.00 3.21
C ILE A 419 -10.29 7.34 3.93
N LYS A 420 -10.67 6.15 3.48
CA LYS A 420 -11.74 5.38 4.09
C LYS A 420 -11.16 4.14 4.74
N VAL A 421 -11.61 3.91 5.97
CA VAL A 421 -11.24 2.75 6.77
C VAL A 421 -12.43 1.81 6.79
N HIS A 422 -12.20 0.56 6.44
CA HIS A 422 -13.23 -0.45 6.24
C HIS A 422 -12.87 -1.72 6.99
N VAL A 423 -13.91 -2.46 7.35
CA VAL A 423 -13.78 -3.89 7.63
C VAL A 423 -13.98 -4.65 6.33
N PRO A 424 -13.13 -5.65 6.00
CA PRO A 424 -13.28 -6.50 4.82
C PRO A 424 -14.43 -7.52 4.99
N SER A 425 -15.66 -7.00 5.11
CA SER A 425 -16.90 -7.76 5.12
C SER A 425 -17.58 -7.77 3.75
N VAL A 426 -18.70 -8.49 3.61
CA VAL A 426 -19.52 -8.47 2.38
C VAL A 426 -20.87 -7.79 2.64
N PRO A 427 -21.10 -6.55 2.16
CA PRO A 427 -20.14 -5.61 1.57
C PRO A 427 -19.15 -5.02 2.59
N PRO A 428 -18.02 -4.43 2.16
CA PRO A 428 -17.07 -3.78 3.07
C PRO A 428 -17.77 -2.69 3.87
N LYS A 429 -17.65 -2.77 5.19
CA LYS A 429 -18.30 -1.80 6.09
C LYS A 429 -17.33 -0.67 6.39
N THR A 430 -17.61 0.52 5.88
CA THR A 430 -16.87 1.74 6.21
C THR A 430 -17.06 2.07 7.68
N LEU A 431 -15.97 2.13 8.45
CA LEU A 431 -15.95 2.56 9.85
C LEU A 431 -15.85 4.08 9.94
N CYS A 432 -14.91 4.67 9.20
CA CYS A 432 -14.71 6.12 9.19
C CYS A 432 -14.25 6.61 7.81
N THR A 433 -14.49 7.90 7.55
CA THR A 433 -13.98 8.63 6.39
C THR A 433 -13.18 9.83 6.88
N LEU A 434 -11.88 9.82 6.62
CA LEU A 434 -10.96 10.91 6.89
C LEU A 434 -10.92 11.82 5.68
N HIS A 435 -11.10 13.12 5.89
CA HIS A 435 -11.12 14.11 4.82
C HIS A 435 -9.83 14.94 4.84
N HIS A 436 -9.21 15.07 3.68
CA HIS A 436 -8.03 15.88 3.43
C HIS A 436 -8.37 17.11 2.61
N TRP A 437 -7.49 18.10 2.68
CA TRP A 437 -7.63 19.31 1.88
C TRP A 437 -7.27 19.09 0.41
N GLU A 438 -6.30 18.20 0.17
CA GLU A 438 -5.78 17.85 -1.15
C GLU A 438 -5.87 16.34 -1.42
N VAL A 439 -5.51 15.95 -2.64
CA VAL A 439 -5.53 14.56 -3.10
C VAL A 439 -4.59 13.67 -2.27
N VAL A 440 -5.00 12.43 -1.99
CA VAL A 440 -4.15 11.44 -1.33
C VAL A 440 -3.58 10.51 -2.40
N ASN A 441 -2.27 10.47 -2.55
CA ASN A 441 -1.58 9.78 -3.63
C ASN A 441 -1.13 8.36 -3.27
N GLY A 442 -0.95 8.09 -1.98
CA GLY A 442 -0.50 6.77 -1.52
C GLY A 442 -0.75 6.57 -0.03
N LEU A 443 -0.73 5.31 0.39
CA LEU A 443 -1.01 4.89 1.75
C LEU A 443 -0.09 3.74 2.16
N SER A 444 0.33 3.75 3.42
CA SER A 444 1.01 2.63 4.06
C SER A 444 0.51 2.46 5.48
N VAL A 445 0.34 1.22 5.91
CA VAL A 445 -0.07 0.88 7.28
C VAL A 445 0.92 -0.11 7.86
N SER A 446 1.36 0.11 9.09
CA SER A 446 2.22 -0.84 9.81
C SER A 446 1.95 -0.71 11.29
N GLY A 447 1.55 -1.82 11.91
CA GLY A 447 1.12 -1.84 13.32
C GLY A 447 0.00 -0.83 13.57
N ASP A 448 0.20 0.01 14.58
CA ASP A 448 -0.75 1.03 15.02
C ASP A 448 -0.63 2.36 14.26
N ILE A 449 0.13 2.41 13.18
CA ILE A 449 0.39 3.65 12.44
C ILE A 449 -0.11 3.53 11.00
N LEU A 450 -0.86 4.55 10.60
CA LEU A 450 -1.29 4.82 9.24
C LEU A 450 -0.51 6.03 8.73
N ALA A 451 0.07 5.95 7.55
CA ALA A 451 0.71 7.08 6.89
C ALA A 451 0.14 7.27 5.48
N ALA A 452 -0.10 8.51 5.10
CA ALA A 452 -0.62 8.89 3.80
C ALA A 452 0.26 9.95 3.13
N ALA A 453 0.48 9.78 1.84
CA ALA A 453 1.16 10.74 0.98
C ALA A 453 0.13 11.71 0.42
N SER A 454 0.32 13.01 0.65
CA SER A 454 -0.63 14.04 0.27
C SER A 454 -0.09 14.96 -0.84
N GLY A 455 -1.01 15.47 -1.66
CA GLY A 455 -0.74 16.43 -2.74
C GLY A 455 -0.33 17.81 -2.23
N ASP A 456 -0.63 18.15 -0.99
CA ASP A 456 -0.21 19.40 -0.32
C ASP A 456 1.26 19.38 0.15
N MET A 457 2.06 18.43 -0.33
CA MET A 457 3.49 18.29 -0.04
C MET A 457 3.79 17.81 1.40
N SER A 458 2.76 17.43 2.16
CA SER A 458 2.90 16.85 3.50
C SER A 458 2.87 15.32 3.47
N VAL A 459 3.30 14.74 4.59
CA VAL A 459 2.99 13.35 4.94
C VAL A 459 2.08 13.38 6.15
N GLU A 460 0.89 12.81 6.03
CA GLU A 460 -0.08 12.74 7.11
C GLU A 460 0.06 11.40 7.83
N VAL A 461 0.10 11.42 9.15
CA VAL A 461 0.35 10.25 9.98
C VAL A 461 -0.72 10.18 11.07
N TRP A 462 -1.37 9.03 11.18
CA TRP A 462 -2.29 8.71 12.26
C TRP A 462 -1.67 7.65 13.15
N ARG A 463 -1.60 7.94 14.44
CA ARG A 463 -1.19 6.99 15.47
C ARG A 463 -2.42 6.52 16.21
N MET A 464 -2.67 5.23 16.19
CA MET A 464 -3.70 4.58 16.97
C MET A 464 -3.16 4.40 18.40
N THR A 465 -3.93 4.85 19.37
CA THR A 465 -3.57 4.75 20.80
C THR A 465 -4.27 3.53 21.40
N THR A 466 -3.49 2.69 22.07
CA THR A 466 -4.00 1.48 22.77
C THR A 466 -4.76 1.85 24.04
#